data_AF-A0A924BCH4-F1
#
_entry.id   AF-A0A924BCH4-F1
#
_cell.length_a   1.000
_cell.length_b   1.000
_cell.length_c   1.000
_cell.angle_alpha   90.00
_cell.angle_beta   90.00
_cell.angle_gamma   90.00
#
_symmetry.space_group_name_H-M   'P 1'
#
loop_
_entity.id
_entity.type
_entity.pdbx_description
1 polymer ?
#
loop_
_entity_poly.entity_id
_entity_poly.type
_entity_poly.pdbx_seq_one_letter_code
_entity_poly.pdbx_strand_id
1 'polypeptide(L)'
;WLHRGEHFFDDTAVFSCAGAPLFGPDGRCAGMLDLTGVEVPERPELKHLVAQWARSIENSLALAQPHALLLRLNWPGCSLGDDGDALVGLDGDGNVVAVNTAAREMVAQLGTPPATGATGGSPIHSSELFAMPWELLFDAARRDRPVEVPLWSGLILQVLAQTPGASSPALHRAGIDRPRPLRDVETALIRRAVDEAHGNVKEAAQALGISRATVYRKLGRK
;
A
#
# COMPACT_ATOMS: atom_id res chain seq x y z
N TRP A 1 -22.77 -4.13 -1.01
CA TRP A 1 -23.24 -5.48 -0.71
C TRP A 1 -24.73 -5.39 -0.54
N LEU A 2 -25.46 -6.24 -1.24
CA LEU A 2 -26.92 -6.32 -1.21
C LEU A 2 -27.32 -7.79 -1.19
N HIS A 3 -28.24 -8.17 -0.32
CA HIS A 3 -28.76 -9.52 -0.18
C HIS A 3 -30.27 -9.56 -0.30
N ARG A 4 -30.77 -10.33 -1.28
CA ARG A 4 -32.19 -10.65 -1.46
C ARG A 4 -33.08 -9.41 -1.40
N GLY A 5 -33.95 -9.32 -0.38
CA GLY A 5 -34.91 -8.23 -0.21
C GLY A 5 -34.30 -6.85 0.07
N GLU A 6 -32.97 -6.74 0.15
CA GLU A 6 -32.28 -5.44 0.12
C GLU A 6 -32.23 -4.83 -1.30
N HIS A 7 -32.48 -5.62 -2.35
CA HIS A 7 -32.62 -5.09 -3.69
C HIS A 7 -33.96 -4.39 -3.86
N PHE A 8 -33.98 -3.31 -4.63
CA PHE A 8 -35.18 -2.49 -4.83
C PHE A 8 -36.33 -3.24 -5.54
N PHE A 9 -36.01 -4.19 -6.43
CA PHE A 9 -37.01 -4.97 -7.17
C PHE A 9 -37.16 -6.38 -6.59
N ASP A 10 -38.40 -6.83 -6.41
CA ASP A 10 -38.69 -8.18 -5.90
C ASP A 10 -38.12 -9.29 -6.80
N ASP A 11 -38.09 -9.06 -8.12
CA ASP A 11 -37.50 -9.99 -9.11
C ASP A 11 -36.00 -10.25 -8.87
N THR A 12 -35.33 -9.34 -8.16
CA THR A 12 -33.90 -9.45 -7.82
C THR A 12 -33.66 -10.05 -6.43
N ALA A 13 -34.73 -10.45 -5.72
CA ALA A 13 -34.61 -11.05 -4.39
C ALA A 13 -33.94 -12.43 -4.39
N VAL A 14 -33.72 -13.04 -5.56
CA VAL A 14 -32.93 -14.27 -5.70
C VAL A 14 -31.43 -14.02 -5.63
N PHE A 15 -30.97 -12.77 -5.76
CA PHE A 15 -29.55 -12.43 -5.86
C PHE A 15 -28.92 -12.06 -4.53
N SER A 16 -27.62 -12.32 -4.43
CA SER A 16 -26.73 -11.80 -3.39
C SER A 16 -25.49 -11.22 -4.06
N CYS A 17 -25.31 -9.91 -3.96
CA CYS A 17 -24.28 -9.19 -4.71
C CYS A 17 -23.24 -8.56 -3.78
N ALA A 18 -21.97 -8.75 -4.10
CA ALA A 18 -20.85 -8.05 -3.48
C ALA A 18 -20.10 -7.28 -4.57
N GLY A 19 -20.08 -5.95 -4.45
CA GLY A 19 -19.42 -5.06 -5.40
C GLY A 19 -18.33 -4.22 -4.75
N ALA A 20 -17.27 -3.90 -5.50
CA ALA A 20 -16.27 -2.89 -5.16
C ALA A 20 -15.90 -2.05 -6.40
N PRO A 21 -15.77 -0.72 -6.26
CA PRO A 21 -15.40 0.15 -7.37
C PRO A 21 -13.97 -0.14 -7.84
N LEU A 22 -13.71 0.15 -9.12
CA LEU A 22 -12.40 0.09 -9.73
C LEU A 22 -11.99 1.50 -10.16
N PHE A 23 -10.78 1.90 -9.81
CA PHE A 23 -10.21 3.17 -10.23
C PHE A 23 -8.99 2.96 -11.14
N GLY A 24 -8.91 3.76 -12.20
CA GLY A 24 -7.75 3.81 -13.08
C GLY A 24 -6.52 4.44 -12.41
N PRO A 25 -5.36 4.35 -13.07
CA PRO A 25 -4.10 4.93 -12.58
C PRO A 25 -4.13 6.46 -12.54
N ASP A 26 -5.06 7.08 -13.26
CA ASP A 26 -5.35 8.51 -13.25
C ASP A 26 -6.33 8.92 -12.14
N GLY A 27 -6.78 7.96 -11.33
CA GLY A 27 -7.74 8.15 -10.25
C GLY A 27 -9.21 8.19 -10.69
N ARG A 28 -9.51 8.11 -11.99
CA ARG A 28 -10.91 8.10 -12.46
C ARG A 28 -11.56 6.74 -12.21
N CYS A 29 -12.86 6.74 -11.96
CA CYS A 29 -13.63 5.50 -11.86
C CYS A 29 -13.60 4.77 -13.22
N ALA A 30 -12.99 3.59 -13.23
CA ALA A 30 -12.91 2.71 -14.39
C ALA A 30 -14.14 1.78 -14.47
N GLY A 31 -14.80 1.52 -13.34
CA GLY A 31 -16.00 0.69 -13.28
C GLY A 31 -16.28 0.13 -11.89
N MET A 32 -16.98 -1.01 -11.84
CA MET A 32 -17.32 -1.76 -10.63
C MET A 32 -17.03 -3.24 -10.89
N LEU A 33 -16.33 -3.89 -9.96
CA LEU A 33 -16.25 -5.34 -9.90
C LEU A 33 -17.42 -5.84 -9.06
N ASP A 34 -18.23 -6.75 -9.61
CA ASP A 34 -19.36 -7.36 -8.90
C ASP A 34 -19.28 -8.89 -8.92
N LEU A 35 -19.58 -9.50 -7.78
CA LEU A 35 -19.86 -10.93 -7.66
C LEU A 35 -21.32 -11.13 -7.27
N THR A 36 -22.08 -11.69 -8.19
CA THR A 36 -23.48 -12.06 -7.99
C THR A 36 -23.60 -13.57 -7.76
N GLY A 37 -24.24 -13.95 -6.65
CA GLY A 37 -24.71 -15.31 -6.40
C GLY A 37 -26.23 -15.43 -6.59
N VAL A 38 -26.69 -16.56 -7.12
CA VAL A 38 -28.11 -16.84 -7.37
C VAL A 38 -28.59 -17.92 -6.40
N GLU A 39 -29.65 -17.64 -5.64
CA GLU A 39 -30.24 -18.55 -4.64
C GLU A 39 -29.24 -19.07 -3.59
N VAL A 40 -28.15 -18.33 -3.37
CA VAL A 40 -27.13 -18.68 -2.39
C VAL A 40 -27.51 -18.20 -0.99
N PRO A 41 -26.99 -18.84 0.08
CA PRO A 41 -27.01 -18.25 1.41
C PRO A 41 -26.18 -16.97 1.44
N GLU A 42 -26.49 -16.10 2.39
CA GLU A 42 -25.72 -14.89 2.66
C GLU A 42 -24.25 -15.24 2.98
N ARG A 43 -23.31 -14.49 2.38
CA ARG A 43 -21.86 -14.63 2.60
C ARG A 43 -21.20 -13.26 2.70
N PRO A 44 -21.22 -12.61 3.88
CA PRO A 44 -20.65 -11.28 4.07
C PRO A 44 -19.14 -11.22 3.78
N GLU A 45 -18.44 -12.34 3.86
CA GLU A 45 -17.02 -12.48 3.58
C GLU A 45 -16.67 -12.11 2.13
N LEU A 46 -17.62 -12.28 1.19
CA LEU A 46 -17.42 -11.91 -0.21
C LEU A 46 -17.19 -10.40 -0.39
N LYS A 47 -17.71 -9.56 0.51
CA LYS A 47 -17.44 -8.12 0.48
C LYS A 47 -15.94 -7.83 0.57
N HIS A 48 -15.23 -8.52 1.46
CA HIS A 48 -13.79 -8.33 1.62
C HIS A 48 -13.02 -8.87 0.42
N LEU A 49 -13.43 -10.04 -0.09
CA LEU A 49 -12.81 -10.67 -1.25
C LEU A 49 -12.89 -9.78 -2.50
N VAL A 50 -14.07 -9.20 -2.77
CA VAL A 50 -14.26 -8.32 -3.93
C VAL A 50 -13.44 -7.05 -3.81
N ALA A 51 -13.35 -6.45 -2.63
CA ALA A 51 -12.48 -5.30 -2.39
C ALA A 51 -10.99 -5.65 -2.59
N GLN A 52 -10.56 -6.83 -2.15
CA GLN A 52 -9.19 -7.30 -2.35
C GLN A 52 -8.88 -7.53 -3.83
N TRP A 53 -9.80 -8.13 -4.60
CA TRP A 53 -9.64 -8.32 -6.04
C TRP A 53 -9.66 -7.01 -6.80
N ALA A 54 -10.54 -6.08 -6.42
CA ALA A 54 -10.55 -4.73 -6.98
C ALA A 54 -9.19 -4.06 -6.81
N ARG A 55 -8.62 -4.08 -5.59
CA ARG A 55 -7.28 -3.55 -5.33
C ARG A 55 -6.18 -4.21 -6.17
N SER A 56 -6.24 -5.53 -6.36
CA SER A 56 -5.27 -6.25 -7.20
C SER A 56 -5.35 -5.82 -8.68
N ILE A 57 -6.56 -5.59 -9.19
CA ILE A 57 -6.78 -5.03 -10.53
C ILE A 57 -6.21 -3.62 -10.63
N GLU A 58 -6.50 -2.75 -9.66
CA GLU A 58 -5.96 -1.38 -9.63
C GLU A 58 -4.44 -1.34 -9.57
N ASN A 59 -3.82 -2.21 -8.77
CA ASN A 59 -2.37 -2.36 -8.71
C ASN A 59 -1.82 -2.75 -10.09
N SER A 60 -2.47 -3.69 -10.77
CA SER A 60 -2.08 -4.11 -12.12
C SER A 60 -2.18 -2.97 -13.13
N LEU A 61 -3.25 -2.15 -13.05
CA LEU A 61 -3.43 -0.98 -13.91
C LEU A 61 -2.37 0.10 -13.64
N ALA A 62 -2.07 0.38 -12.37
CA ALA A 62 -1.04 1.34 -11.97
C ALA A 62 0.37 0.90 -12.42
N LEU A 63 0.69 -0.38 -12.28
CA LEU A 63 1.98 -0.93 -12.70
C LEU A 63 2.13 -1.00 -14.23
N ALA A 64 1.03 -1.16 -14.97
CA ALA A 64 1.04 -1.18 -16.43
C ALA A 64 1.21 0.22 -17.06
N GLN A 65 0.91 1.29 -16.33
CA GLN A 65 1.08 2.66 -16.79
C GLN A 65 2.57 2.97 -16.95
N PRO A 66 3.04 3.47 -18.11
CA PRO A 66 4.44 3.87 -18.28
C PRO A 66 4.89 4.92 -17.25
N HIS A 67 6.01 4.68 -16.60
CA HIS A 67 6.63 5.55 -15.60
C HIS A 67 8.16 5.41 -15.69
N ALA A 68 8.90 6.40 -15.21
CA ALA A 68 10.37 6.35 -15.05
C ALA A 68 10.79 5.87 -13.65
N LEU A 69 9.91 6.02 -12.65
CA LEU A 69 10.14 5.60 -11.27
C LEU A 69 8.83 5.09 -10.65
N LEU A 70 8.88 3.96 -9.97
CA LEU A 70 7.80 3.45 -9.13
C LEU A 70 8.15 3.66 -7.66
N LEU A 71 7.23 4.23 -6.91
CA LEU A 71 7.31 4.34 -5.46
C LEU A 71 6.27 3.41 -4.84
N ARG A 72 6.73 2.47 -4.01
CA ARG A 72 5.88 1.73 -3.08
C ARG A 72 5.92 2.43 -1.73
N LEU A 73 4.77 2.84 -1.23
CA LEU A 73 4.61 3.60 0.01
C LEU A 73 3.86 2.76 1.05
N ASN A 74 4.27 2.88 2.31
CA ASN A 74 3.52 2.36 3.44
C ASN A 74 3.84 3.18 4.71
N TRP A 75 3.10 2.97 5.78
CA TRP A 75 3.41 3.61 7.07
C TRP A 75 4.68 3.00 7.69
N PRO A 76 5.48 3.79 8.44
CA PRO A 76 6.65 3.26 9.13
C PRO A 76 6.30 2.06 10.02
N GLY A 77 7.05 0.96 9.86
CA GLY A 77 6.83 -0.29 10.61
C GLY A 77 5.97 -1.32 9.87
N CYS A 78 5.31 -0.94 8.77
CA CYS A 78 4.68 -1.87 7.85
C CYS A 78 5.71 -2.41 6.85
N SER A 79 5.53 -3.66 6.40
CA SER A 79 6.39 -4.22 5.34
C SER A 79 5.95 -3.68 3.99
N LEU A 80 6.92 -3.39 3.11
CA LEU A 80 6.68 -3.07 1.72
C LEU A 80 6.83 -4.32 0.86
N GLY A 81 6.13 -4.34 -0.27
CA GLY A 81 6.15 -5.42 -1.26
C GLY A 81 4.88 -6.27 -1.28
N ASP A 82 3.79 -5.87 -0.63
CA ASP A 82 2.52 -6.58 -0.71
C ASP A 82 1.51 -5.88 -1.63
N ASP A 83 0.29 -6.44 -1.73
CA ASP A 83 -0.82 -5.88 -2.50
C ASP A 83 -1.51 -4.68 -1.80
N GLY A 84 -1.18 -4.43 -0.53
CA GLY A 84 -1.67 -3.32 0.27
C GLY A 84 -0.85 -2.05 0.12
N ASP A 85 0.34 -2.12 -0.46
CA ASP A 85 1.18 -0.97 -0.74
C ASP A 85 0.44 0.12 -1.53
N ALA A 86 0.68 1.37 -1.15
CA ALA A 86 0.35 2.51 -1.98
C ALA A 86 1.36 2.60 -3.12
N LEU A 87 0.87 2.74 -4.36
CA LEU A 87 1.69 2.82 -5.55
C LEU A 87 1.61 4.21 -6.16
N VAL A 88 2.77 4.82 -6.42
CA VAL A 88 2.90 6.09 -7.13
C VAL A 88 3.94 5.95 -8.23
N GLY A 89 3.54 6.09 -9.49
CA GLY A 89 4.44 6.16 -10.64
C GLY A 89 4.77 7.60 -10.99
N LEU A 90 6.05 7.90 -11.20
CA LEU A 90 6.54 9.20 -11.65
C LEU A 90 7.15 9.11 -13.05
N ASP A 91 6.99 10.16 -13.86
CA ASP A 91 7.78 10.34 -15.09
C ASP A 91 9.22 10.82 -14.80
N GLY A 92 10.01 11.04 -15.85
CA GLY A 92 11.42 11.45 -15.72
C GLY A 92 11.62 12.85 -15.14
N ASP A 93 10.57 13.67 -15.10
CA ASP A 93 10.58 15.04 -14.60
C ASP A 93 9.95 15.15 -13.20
N GLY A 94 9.55 14.02 -12.59
CA GLY A 94 8.98 13.98 -11.24
C GLY A 94 7.45 14.18 -11.18
N ASN A 95 6.76 14.23 -12.32
CA ASN A 95 5.30 14.31 -12.33
C ASN A 95 4.66 12.96 -12.06
N VAL A 96 3.56 12.96 -11.32
CA VAL A 96 2.76 11.77 -11.04
C VAL A 96 2.01 11.35 -12.30
N VAL A 97 2.23 10.12 -12.74
CA VAL A 97 1.58 9.52 -13.92
C VAL A 97 0.69 8.32 -13.58
N ALA A 98 0.85 7.72 -12.41
CA ALA A 98 0.08 6.56 -11.99
C ALA A 98 -0.12 6.53 -10.47
N VAL A 99 -1.34 6.23 -10.01
CA VAL A 99 -1.66 6.02 -8.60
C VAL A 99 -2.71 4.93 -8.40
N ASN A 100 -2.57 4.12 -7.35
CA ASN A 100 -3.64 3.23 -6.91
C ASN A 100 -4.52 3.89 -5.82
N THR A 101 -5.62 3.25 -5.41
CA THR A 101 -6.50 3.80 -4.35
C THR A 101 -5.78 4.00 -3.03
N ALA A 102 -4.93 3.06 -2.62
CA ALA A 102 -4.18 3.17 -1.36
C ALA A 102 -3.29 4.43 -1.32
N ALA A 103 -2.64 4.80 -2.43
CA ALA A 103 -1.86 6.03 -2.49
C ALA A 103 -2.70 7.29 -2.27
N ARG A 104 -3.92 7.32 -2.83
CA ARG A 104 -4.86 8.45 -2.65
C ARG A 104 -5.41 8.54 -1.23
N GLU A 105 -5.56 7.40 -0.56
CA GLU A 105 -5.97 7.35 0.84
C GLU A 105 -4.84 7.81 1.79
N MET A 106 -3.59 7.53 1.45
CA MET A 106 -2.42 7.89 2.28
C MET A 106 -1.94 9.33 2.04
N VAL A 107 -2.05 9.85 0.82
CA VAL A 107 -1.54 11.16 0.42
C VAL A 107 -2.69 12.00 -0.12
N ALA A 108 -3.21 12.90 0.71
CA ALA A 108 -4.41 13.68 0.41
C ALA A 108 -4.33 14.51 -0.89
N GLN A 109 -3.13 14.98 -1.25
CA GLN A 109 -2.88 15.73 -2.49
C GLN A 109 -3.13 14.90 -3.76
N LEU A 110 -3.06 13.56 -3.67
CA LEU A 110 -3.38 12.64 -4.75
C LEU A 110 -4.89 12.37 -4.90
N GLY A 111 -5.73 13.08 -4.13
CA GLY A 111 -7.16 12.82 -3.98
C GLY A 111 -7.96 12.66 -5.28
N THR A 112 -9.17 12.10 -5.14
CA THR A 112 -10.00 11.65 -6.25
C THR A 112 -10.27 12.78 -7.27
N PRO A 113 -10.00 12.57 -8.58
CA PRO A 113 -10.39 13.53 -9.60
C PRO A 113 -11.90 13.78 -9.54
N PRO A 114 -12.36 15.01 -9.83
CA PRO A 114 -13.78 15.36 -9.73
C PRO A 114 -14.65 14.41 -10.56
N ALA A 115 -15.85 14.10 -10.05
CA ALA A 115 -16.83 13.22 -10.71
C ALA A 115 -17.28 13.74 -12.08
N THR A 116 -17.07 15.03 -12.36
CA THR A 116 -17.28 15.64 -13.67
C THR A 116 -16.02 15.46 -14.49
N GLY A 117 -16.15 14.98 -15.74
CA GLY A 117 -15.05 14.71 -16.67
C GLY A 117 -14.23 15.93 -17.14
N ALA A 118 -13.98 16.90 -16.26
CA ALA A 118 -13.04 17.99 -16.46
C ALA A 118 -11.61 17.42 -16.43
N THR A 119 -11.10 17.13 -17.61
CA THR A 119 -9.71 16.74 -17.91
C THR A 119 -8.76 17.94 -17.76
N GLY A 120 -8.65 18.49 -16.56
CA GLY A 120 -7.96 19.78 -16.37
C GLY A 120 -7.30 20.01 -15.03
N GLY A 121 -7.02 18.96 -14.24
CA GLY A 121 -6.08 19.09 -13.14
C GLY A 121 -4.67 19.26 -13.71
N SER A 122 -3.92 20.26 -13.23
CA SER A 122 -2.48 20.33 -13.50
C SER A 122 -1.84 19.01 -13.05
N PRO A 123 -0.85 18.49 -13.79
CA PRO A 123 -0.11 17.32 -13.35
C PRO A 123 0.48 17.59 -11.97
N ILE A 124 0.24 16.69 -11.02
CA ILE A 124 0.74 16.82 -9.65
C ILE A 124 2.21 16.44 -9.68
N HIS A 125 3.07 17.35 -9.24
CA HIS A 125 4.49 17.07 -9.13
C HIS A 125 4.83 16.44 -7.77
N SER A 126 5.79 15.53 -7.70
CA SER A 126 6.13 14.84 -6.44
C SER A 126 6.59 15.79 -5.33
N SER A 127 7.15 16.95 -5.67
CA SER A 127 7.49 18.01 -4.70
C SER A 127 6.28 18.60 -3.98
N GLU A 128 5.07 18.47 -4.54
CA GLU A 128 3.82 18.86 -3.89
C GLU A 128 3.35 17.80 -2.87
N LEU A 129 3.83 16.57 -3.00
CA LEU A 129 3.49 15.46 -2.12
C LEU A 129 4.47 15.35 -0.96
N PHE A 130 5.76 15.32 -1.30
CA PHE A 130 6.85 15.03 -0.38
C PHE A 130 7.61 16.30 -0.02
N ALA A 131 7.88 16.47 1.27
CA ALA A 131 8.62 17.61 1.81
C ALA A 131 10.14 17.42 1.66
N MET A 132 10.58 17.10 0.44
CA MET A 132 11.99 16.89 0.08
C MET A 132 12.22 17.11 -1.43
N PRO A 133 13.47 17.36 -1.87
CA PRO A 133 13.80 17.36 -3.30
C PRO A 133 13.49 16.02 -3.94
N TRP A 134 12.76 16.04 -5.05
CA TRP A 134 12.24 14.84 -5.71
C TRP A 134 13.34 13.99 -6.36
N GLU A 135 14.46 14.59 -6.75
CA GLU A 135 15.61 13.92 -7.34
C GLU A 135 16.19 12.86 -6.39
N LEU A 136 16.05 13.08 -5.08
CA LEU A 136 16.47 12.12 -4.06
C LEU A 136 15.64 10.82 -4.09
N LEU A 137 14.44 10.81 -4.66
CA LEU A 137 13.64 9.60 -4.89
C LEU A 137 14.28 8.72 -5.97
N PHE A 138 14.79 9.34 -7.04
CA PHE A 138 15.55 8.65 -8.08
C PHE A 138 16.89 8.13 -7.55
N ASP A 139 17.52 8.88 -6.65
CA ASP A 139 18.71 8.43 -5.95
C ASP A 139 18.44 7.25 -5.00
N ALA A 140 17.27 7.24 -4.36
CA ALA A 140 16.86 6.15 -3.48
C ALA A 140 16.66 4.84 -4.24
N ALA A 141 16.19 4.88 -5.49
CA ALA A 141 16.04 3.66 -6.30
C ALA A 141 17.35 2.92 -6.57
N ARG A 142 18.50 3.61 -6.52
CA ARG A 142 19.81 2.97 -6.65
C ARG A 142 20.23 2.19 -5.39
N ARG A 143 19.54 2.40 -4.26
CA ARG A 143 19.89 1.80 -2.96
C ARG A 143 19.11 0.52 -2.65
N ASP A 144 18.06 0.23 -3.43
CA ASP A 144 17.16 -0.93 -3.28
C ASP A 144 16.74 -1.23 -1.81
N ARG A 145 16.48 -0.16 -1.06
CA ARG A 145 16.03 -0.24 0.32
C ARG A 145 15.01 0.86 0.62
N PRO A 146 14.03 0.59 1.50
CA PRO A 146 13.09 1.62 1.93
C PRO A 146 13.80 2.80 2.58
N VAL A 147 13.32 4.01 2.29
CA VAL A 147 13.74 5.26 2.92
C VAL A 147 12.53 5.95 3.54
N GLU A 148 12.74 6.72 4.60
CA GLU A 148 11.69 7.55 5.20
C GLU A 148 11.56 8.86 4.41
N VAL A 149 10.33 9.16 4.01
CA VAL A 149 9.99 10.34 3.19
C VAL A 149 8.91 11.15 3.92
N PRO A 150 9.19 12.41 4.26
CA PRO A 150 8.21 13.28 4.90
C PRO A 150 7.17 13.77 3.89
N LEU A 151 5.91 13.87 4.31
CA LEU A 151 4.84 14.57 3.60
C LEU A 151 4.72 16.01 4.13
N TRP A 152 4.16 16.91 3.32
CA TRP A 152 3.83 18.27 3.77
C TRP A 152 2.79 18.32 4.90
N SER A 153 2.05 17.23 5.11
CA SER A 153 1.13 17.08 6.25
C SER A 153 1.86 16.90 7.61
N GLY A 154 3.18 16.68 7.61
CA GLY A 154 3.96 16.35 8.80
C GLY A 154 4.02 14.86 9.12
N LEU A 155 3.34 14.02 8.34
CA LEU A 155 3.44 12.57 8.42
C LEU A 155 4.70 12.07 7.70
N ILE A 156 5.16 10.86 8.05
CA ILE A 156 6.31 10.20 7.42
C ILE A 156 5.85 8.88 6.82
N LEU A 157 6.27 8.60 5.60
CA LEU A 157 6.05 7.33 4.91
C LEU A 157 7.37 6.56 4.78
N GLN A 158 7.29 5.24 4.78
CA GLN A 158 8.35 4.41 4.20
C GLN A 158 8.12 4.27 2.71
N VAL A 159 9.18 4.50 1.93
CA VAL A 159 9.15 4.52 0.48
C VAL A 159 10.24 3.62 -0.08
N LEU A 160 9.86 2.62 -0.86
CA LEU A 160 10.76 1.85 -1.70
C LEU A 160 10.63 2.36 -3.13
N ALA A 161 11.68 3.03 -3.62
CA ALA A 161 11.76 3.52 -4.99
C ALA A 161 12.39 2.45 -5.90
N GLN A 162 11.82 2.25 -7.09
CA GLN A 162 12.24 1.21 -8.03
C GLN A 162 12.19 1.77 -9.46
N THR A 163 13.22 1.53 -10.27
CA THR A 163 13.16 1.88 -11.70
C THR A 163 12.48 0.76 -12.50
N PRO A 164 11.76 1.07 -13.59
CA PRO A 164 11.20 0.06 -14.48
C PRO A 164 12.28 -0.90 -14.96
N GLY A 165 12.03 -2.20 -14.85
CA GLY A 165 13.00 -3.23 -15.24
C GLY A 165 14.09 -3.54 -14.22
N ALA A 166 14.22 -2.78 -13.12
CA ALA A 166 14.89 -3.27 -11.92
C ALA A 166 14.00 -4.35 -11.31
N SER A 167 14.21 -5.58 -11.76
CA SER A 167 13.50 -6.75 -11.24
C SER A 167 13.75 -6.88 -9.74
N SER A 168 12.77 -6.50 -8.92
CA SER A 168 12.67 -7.01 -7.56
C SER A 168 12.39 -8.52 -7.70
N PRO A 169 13.25 -9.40 -7.19
CA PRO A 169 13.03 -10.83 -7.34
C PRO A 169 11.72 -11.19 -6.59
N ALA A 170 10.77 -11.72 -7.36
CA ALA A 170 9.52 -12.34 -6.93
C ALA A 170 8.42 -11.41 -6.35
N LEU A 171 7.58 -10.88 -7.25
CA LEU A 171 6.19 -10.52 -6.90
C LEU A 171 5.12 -11.34 -7.66
N HIS A 172 5.53 -12.24 -8.55
CA HIS A 172 4.67 -13.30 -9.06
C HIS A 172 4.74 -14.56 -8.18
N ARG A 173 4.18 -14.45 -6.99
CA ARG A 173 3.46 -15.55 -6.37
C ARG A 173 2.57 -14.98 -5.30
N ALA A 174 1.26 -15.00 -5.55
CA ALA A 174 0.24 -15.01 -4.53
C ALA A 174 0.49 -16.23 -3.61
N GLY A 175 1.46 -16.09 -2.71
CA GLY A 175 1.53 -16.85 -1.49
C GLY A 175 0.73 -16.05 -0.49
N ILE A 176 -0.32 -16.67 0.05
CA ILE A 176 -1.01 -16.21 1.26
C ILE A 176 0.09 -15.80 2.25
N ASP A 177 0.28 -14.50 2.45
CA ASP A 177 1.28 -14.02 3.40
C ASP A 177 0.81 -14.53 4.76
N ARG A 178 1.51 -15.54 5.28
CA ARG A 178 1.23 -16.03 6.61
C ARG A 178 1.55 -14.84 7.50
N PRO A 179 0.60 -14.33 8.32
CA PRO A 179 0.90 -13.26 9.25
C PRO A 179 2.14 -13.70 10.04
N ARG A 180 3.24 -12.95 9.88
CA ARG A 180 4.48 -13.25 10.60
C ARG A 180 4.08 -13.40 12.06
N PRO A 181 4.37 -14.55 12.71
CA PRO A 181 3.95 -14.75 14.08
C PRO A 181 4.43 -13.57 14.90
N LEU A 182 3.61 -13.06 15.82
CA LEU A 182 3.91 -11.86 16.60
C LEU A 182 5.30 -11.89 17.27
N ARG A 183 5.83 -13.10 17.50
CA ARG A 183 7.19 -13.34 17.98
C ARG A 183 8.29 -12.89 17.02
N ASP A 184 8.08 -13.02 15.72
CA ASP A 184 9.03 -12.61 14.68
C ASP A 184 9.03 -11.09 14.53
N VAL A 185 7.86 -10.48 14.61
CA VAL A 185 7.70 -9.01 14.68
C VAL A 185 8.37 -8.46 15.93
N GLU A 186 8.11 -9.05 17.10
CA GLU A 186 8.73 -8.68 18.38
C GLU A 186 10.26 -8.80 18.31
N THR A 187 10.77 -9.88 17.71
CA THR A 187 12.21 -10.13 17.60
C THR A 187 12.87 -9.17 16.61
N ALA A 188 12.20 -8.83 15.51
CA ALA A 188 12.67 -7.82 14.56
C ALA A 188 12.75 -6.42 15.21
N LEU A 189 11.75 -6.04 16.01
CA LEU A 189 11.78 -4.79 16.78
C LEU A 189 12.93 -4.75 17.79
N ILE A 190 13.19 -5.87 18.48
CA ILE A 190 14.32 -5.99 19.42
C ILE A 190 15.66 -5.86 18.68
N ARG A 191 15.82 -6.49 17.51
CA ARG A 191 17.05 -6.39 16.72
C ARG A 191 17.26 -4.96 16.22
N ARG A 192 16.24 -4.34 15.63
CA ARG A 192 16.29 -2.96 15.14
C ARG A 192 16.69 -1.98 16.24
N ALA A 193 16.09 -2.07 17.43
CA ALA A 193 16.43 -1.19 18.55
C ALA A 193 17.88 -1.39 19.03
N VAL A 194 18.42 -2.61 18.95
CA VAL A 194 19.82 -2.89 19.28
C VAL A 194 20.76 -2.33 18.21
N ASP A 195 20.38 -2.43 16.94
CA ASP A 195 21.15 -1.86 15.82
C ASP A 195 21.17 -0.32 15.87
N GLU A 196 20.03 0.31 16.15
CA GLU A 196 19.88 1.76 16.37
C GLU A 196 20.68 2.23 17.59
N ALA A 197 20.77 1.41 18.65
CA ALA A 197 21.62 1.67 19.81
C ALA A 197 23.08 1.24 19.62
N HIS A 198 23.52 0.95 18.38
CA HIS A 198 24.88 0.53 18.04
C HIS A 198 25.40 -0.64 18.90
N GLY A 199 24.53 -1.61 19.20
CA GLY A 199 24.84 -2.78 20.03
C GLY A 199 24.68 -2.55 21.54
N ASN A 200 24.32 -1.35 21.99
CA ASN A 200 24.10 -1.05 23.41
C ASN A 200 22.76 -1.61 23.90
N VAL A 201 22.77 -2.85 24.38
CA VAL A 201 21.57 -3.57 24.85
C VAL A 201 20.83 -2.85 25.99
N LYS A 202 21.52 -2.06 26.82
CA LYS A 202 20.86 -1.30 27.90
C LYS A 202 20.01 -0.17 27.34
N GLU A 203 20.54 0.54 26.37
CA GLU A 203 19.88 1.65 25.70
C GLU A 203 18.72 1.16 24.83
N ALA A 204 18.93 0.08 24.07
CA ALA A 204 17.87 -0.58 23.31
C ALA A 204 16.71 -1.06 24.23
N ALA A 205 17.03 -1.63 25.39
CA ALA A 205 16.02 -2.07 26.35
C ALA A 205 15.23 -0.88 26.95
N GLN A 206 15.91 0.24 27.22
CA GLN A 206 15.25 1.47 27.67
C GLN A 206 14.34 2.06 26.59
N ALA A 207 14.79 2.12 25.34
CA ALA A 207 14.01 2.61 24.21
C ALA A 207 12.75 1.76 23.97
N LEU A 208 12.85 0.44 24.18
CA LEU A 208 11.73 -0.50 24.03
C LEU A 208 10.84 -0.63 25.28
N GLY A 209 11.20 -0.02 26.41
CA GLY A 209 10.44 -0.15 27.67
C GLY A 209 10.43 -1.56 28.27
N ILE A 210 11.42 -2.41 27.94
CA ILE A 210 11.53 -3.80 28.41
C ILE A 210 12.82 -4.03 29.20
N SER A 211 12.89 -5.15 29.93
CA SER A 211 14.12 -5.48 30.67
C SER A 211 15.24 -5.96 29.75
N ARG A 212 16.50 -5.68 30.12
CA ARG A 212 17.71 -6.21 29.45
C ARG A 212 17.68 -7.73 29.31
N ALA A 213 17.17 -8.43 30.33
CA ALA A 213 17.05 -9.89 30.33
C ALA A 213 16.08 -10.38 29.25
N THR A 214 15.00 -9.63 28.97
CA THR A 214 14.07 -9.94 27.88
C THR A 214 14.74 -9.79 26.52
N VAL A 215 15.53 -8.73 26.31
CA VAL A 215 16.30 -8.53 25.07
C VAL A 215 17.28 -9.69 24.83
N TYR A 216 18.12 -10.02 25.81
CA TYR A 216 19.07 -11.15 25.68
C TYR A 216 18.38 -12.49 25.40
N ARG A 217 17.28 -12.77 26.11
CA ARG A 217 16.53 -14.02 25.92
C ARG A 217 15.93 -14.16 24.53
N LYS A 218 15.54 -13.05 23.91
CA LYS A 218 14.95 -13.02 22.56
C LYS A 218 16.02 -13.05 21.47
N LEU A 219 17.18 -12.43 21.70
CA LEU A 219 18.33 -12.53 20.80
C LEU A 219 18.99 -13.91 20.81
N GLY A 220 18.95 -14.62 21.95
CA GLY A 220 19.61 -15.93 22.14
C GLY A 220 18.80 -17.17 21.72
N ARG A 221 17.52 -17.03 21.35
CA ARG A 221 16.71 -18.13 20.82
C ARG A 221 16.84 -18.16 19.29
N LYS A 222 17.63 -19.11 18.77
CA LYS A 222 17.61 -19.50 17.34
C LYS A 222 16.42 -20.40 17.07
#